data_AF-A0A2E6YC13-F1
#
_entry.id   AF-A0A2E6YC13-F1
#
_cell.length_a   1.000
_cell.length_b   1.000
_cell.length_c   1.000
_cell.angle_alpha   90.00
_cell.angle_beta   90.00
_cell.angle_gamma   90.00
#
_symmetry.space_group_name_H-M   'P 1'
#
loop_
_entity.id
_entity.type
_entity.pdbx_description
1 polymer ?
#
loop_
_entity_poly.entity_id
_entity_poly.type
_entity_poly.pdbx_seq_one_letter_code
_entity_poly.pdbx_strand_id
1 'polypeptide(L)'
;MKKQLKIWTLHSLIILPILVFTLTIPQPSLSESPLPIYKVYNACDISVNGEDEKDREIAGWVCEMYMNAMFESYYYHWNFTYWAKNEKKDRELVEMADLYNPFGCDVRQLTRDEFVDLFLDYMSGREDEMEDSFFNTIHYITKPYCRQLKNSKVEFYLEEDRYKSKS
;
A
#
# COMPACT_ATOMS: atom_id res chain seq x y z
N MET A 1 -29.61 45.80 30.65
CA MET A 1 -28.91 45.96 29.34
C MET A 1 -27.37 45.88 29.41
N LYS A 2 -26.68 46.44 30.41
CA LYS A 2 -25.18 46.44 30.46
C LYS A 2 -24.50 45.06 30.55
N LYS A 3 -25.11 44.05 31.20
CA LYS A 3 -24.56 42.68 31.30
C LYS A 3 -24.63 41.92 29.96
N GLN A 4 -25.72 42.06 29.22
CA GLN A 4 -25.93 41.44 27.90
C GLN A 4 -24.93 41.98 26.87
N LEU A 5 -24.66 43.29 26.89
CA LEU A 5 -23.71 43.94 25.97
C LEU A 5 -22.26 43.44 26.16
N LYS A 6 -21.85 43.17 27.41
CA LYS A 6 -20.52 42.62 27.73
C LYS A 6 -20.32 41.18 27.27
N ILE A 7 -21.38 40.36 27.28
CA ILE A 7 -21.31 38.97 26.83
C ILE A 7 -21.20 38.91 25.30
N TRP A 8 -21.95 39.76 24.59
CA TRP A 8 -21.89 39.88 23.13
C TRP A 8 -20.51 40.37 22.63
N THR A 9 -19.90 41.34 23.32
CA THR A 9 -18.55 41.80 22.96
C THR A 9 -17.50 40.71 23.19
N LEU A 10 -17.62 39.91 24.26
CA LEU A 10 -16.72 38.79 24.51
C LEU A 10 -16.84 37.67 23.45
N HIS A 11 -18.06 37.37 22.99
CA HIS A 11 -18.29 36.37 21.94
C HIS A 11 -17.75 36.83 20.59
N SER A 12 -17.97 38.09 20.20
CA SER A 12 -17.48 38.61 18.91
C SER A 12 -15.98 38.86 18.87
N LEU A 13 -15.34 39.24 19.99
CA LEU A 13 -13.91 39.57 20.01
C LEU A 13 -12.99 38.39 20.31
N ILE A 14 -13.49 37.33 20.96
CA ILE A 14 -12.65 36.20 21.37
C ILE A 14 -13.10 34.91 20.69
N ILE A 15 -14.40 34.61 20.70
CA ILE A 15 -14.89 33.31 20.22
C ILE A 15 -14.91 33.26 18.69
N LEU A 16 -15.34 34.34 18.04
CA LEU A 16 -15.39 34.40 16.57
C LEU A 16 -14.01 34.26 15.92
N PRO A 17 -12.95 34.97 16.36
CA PRO A 17 -11.62 34.82 15.77
C PRO A 17 -11.02 33.43 15.97
N ILE A 18 -11.24 32.80 17.14
CA ILE A 18 -10.77 31.43 17.41
C ILE A 18 -11.46 30.44 16.47
N LEU A 19 -12.79 30.56 16.29
CA LEU A 19 -13.54 29.72 15.35
C LEU A 19 -13.08 29.90 13.91
N VAL A 20 -12.85 31.14 13.48
CA VAL A 20 -12.32 31.43 12.14
C VAL A 20 -10.93 30.81 11.98
N PHE A 21 -10.03 30.97 12.94
CA PHE A 21 -8.70 30.34 12.90
C PHE A 21 -8.79 28.81 12.82
N THR A 22 -9.66 28.16 13.59
CA THR A 22 -9.82 26.69 13.53
C THR A 22 -10.41 26.20 12.21
N LEU A 23 -11.19 27.04 11.51
CA LEU A 23 -11.81 26.68 10.23
C LEU A 23 -10.94 27.04 9.02
N THR A 24 -9.99 27.96 9.16
CA THR A 24 -9.07 28.38 8.09
C THR A 24 -7.72 27.68 8.14
N ILE A 25 -7.35 27.07 9.28
CA ILE A 25 -6.19 26.18 9.32
C ILE A 25 -6.55 24.95 8.46
N PRO A 26 -5.81 24.67 7.38
CA PRO A 26 -5.96 23.41 6.66
C PRO A 26 -5.78 22.30 7.68
N GLN A 27 -6.85 21.56 7.97
CA GLN A 27 -6.67 20.30 8.68
C GLN A 27 -5.77 19.43 7.78
N PRO A 28 -4.66 18.87 8.29
CA PRO A 28 -3.92 17.90 7.51
C PRO A 28 -4.92 16.85 7.03
N SER A 29 -4.95 16.66 5.71
CA SER A 29 -5.92 15.79 5.06
C SER A 29 -5.88 14.40 5.69
N LEU A 30 -7.06 13.83 5.86
CA LEU A 30 -7.32 12.51 6.42
C LEU A 30 -6.27 11.47 5.98
N SER A 31 -5.47 11.03 6.96
CA SER A 31 -4.61 9.85 6.95
C SER A 31 -3.47 9.85 5.91
N GLU A 32 -2.38 10.58 6.18
CA GLU A 32 -1.07 10.05 5.79
C GLU A 32 -0.95 8.61 6.32
N SER A 33 -0.54 7.67 5.46
CA SER A 33 -0.35 6.29 5.90
C SER A 33 0.62 6.30 7.09
N PRO A 34 0.23 5.75 8.25
CA PRO A 34 1.04 5.88 9.47
C PRO A 34 2.34 5.06 9.42
N LEU A 35 2.55 4.30 8.34
CA LEU A 35 3.69 3.42 8.17
C LEU A 35 4.67 3.99 7.14
N PRO A 36 5.67 4.77 7.61
CA PRO A 36 6.77 5.21 6.77
C PRO A 36 7.64 4.03 6.34
N ILE A 37 8.23 4.13 5.15
CA ILE A 37 9.06 3.07 4.55
C ILE A 37 10.21 2.66 5.45
N TYR A 38 10.93 3.60 6.09
CA TYR A 38 12.12 3.29 6.89
C TYR A 38 11.86 2.24 7.99
N LYS A 39 10.65 2.20 8.56
CA LYS A 39 10.29 1.22 9.61
C LYS A 39 10.28 -0.21 9.07
N VAL A 40 9.85 -0.38 7.82
CA VAL A 40 9.79 -1.69 7.17
C VAL A 40 11.13 -1.99 6.53
N TYR A 41 11.72 -1.02 5.82
CA TYR A 41 13.01 -1.16 5.16
C TYR A 41 14.10 -1.58 6.14
N ASN A 42 14.28 -0.86 7.26
CA ASN A 42 15.33 -1.19 8.23
C ASN A 42 15.17 -2.59 8.82
N ALA A 43 13.93 -3.02 9.09
CA ALA A 43 13.69 -4.36 9.61
C ALA A 43 14.04 -5.43 8.57
N CYS A 44 13.64 -5.24 7.32
CA CYS A 44 13.94 -6.20 6.25
C CYS A 44 15.43 -6.21 5.88
N ASP A 45 16.07 -5.04 5.81
CA ASP A 45 17.49 -4.91 5.52
C ASP A 45 18.35 -5.55 6.62
N ILE A 46 18.06 -5.28 7.90
CA ILE A 46 18.76 -5.94 9.02
C ILE A 46 18.54 -7.45 9.00
N SER A 47 17.32 -7.93 8.70
CA SER A 47 17.04 -9.36 8.63
C SER A 47 17.92 -10.09 7.60
N VAL A 48 18.09 -9.48 6.42
CA VAL A 48 18.83 -10.06 5.30
C VAL A 48 20.34 -9.84 5.43
N ASN A 49 20.75 -8.60 5.72
CA ASN A 49 22.13 -8.12 5.61
C ASN A 49 22.84 -7.90 6.96
N GLY A 50 22.14 -8.00 8.08
CA GLY A 50 22.73 -7.79 9.41
C GLY A 50 23.86 -8.77 9.74
N GLU A 51 24.81 -8.35 10.57
CA GLU A 51 25.93 -9.18 11.01
C GLU A 51 25.61 -9.97 12.29
N ASP A 52 24.84 -9.38 13.21
CA ASP A 52 24.47 -9.99 14.50
C ASP A 52 23.25 -10.90 14.35
N GLU A 53 23.39 -12.17 14.76
CA GLU A 53 22.35 -13.19 14.61
C GLU A 53 21.05 -12.84 15.35
N LYS A 54 21.16 -12.25 16.54
CA LYS A 54 19.99 -11.92 17.35
C LYS A 54 19.24 -10.73 16.75
N ASP A 55 19.96 -9.71 16.30
CA ASP A 55 19.34 -8.56 15.64
C ASP A 55 18.66 -8.97 14.34
N ARG A 56 19.28 -9.86 13.54
CA ARG A 56 18.67 -10.44 12.34
C ARG A 56 17.39 -11.21 12.64
N GLU A 57 17.39 -12.03 13.70
CA GLU A 57 16.22 -12.81 14.08
C GLU A 57 15.06 -11.88 14.43
N ILE A 58 15.27 -10.92 15.33
CA ILE A 58 14.24 -9.97 15.76
C ILE A 58 13.75 -9.13 14.58
N ALA A 59 14.66 -8.59 13.78
CA ALA A 59 14.31 -7.81 12.59
C ALA A 59 13.55 -8.64 11.55
N GLY A 60 13.90 -9.93 11.42
CA GLY A 60 13.21 -10.89 10.57
C GLY A 60 11.76 -11.10 10.98
N TRP A 61 11.49 -11.27 12.27
CA TRP A 61 10.11 -11.33 12.77
C TRP A 61 9.32 -10.06 12.42
N VAL A 62 9.93 -8.88 12.57
CA VAL A 62 9.27 -7.60 12.26
C VAL A 62 9.01 -7.46 10.76
N CYS A 63 10.01 -7.74 9.92
CA CYS A 63 9.85 -7.73 8.46
C CYS A 63 8.75 -8.71 8.03
N GLU A 64 8.79 -9.94 8.54
CA GLU A 64 7.78 -10.97 8.25
C GLU A 64 6.36 -10.53 8.63
N MET A 65 6.18 -9.88 9.79
CA MET A 65 4.87 -9.36 10.18
C MET A 65 4.30 -8.36 9.17
N TYR A 66 5.15 -7.45 8.66
CA TYR A 66 4.72 -6.50 7.63
C TYR A 66 4.41 -7.18 6.30
N MET A 67 5.23 -8.14 5.87
CA MET A 67 4.97 -8.91 4.65
C MET A 67 3.66 -9.68 4.76
N ASN A 68 3.44 -10.40 5.87
CA ASN A 68 2.22 -11.16 6.11
C ASN A 68 0.99 -10.25 6.09
N ALA A 69 1.04 -9.09 6.76
CA ALA A 69 -0.07 -8.14 6.75
C ALA A 69 -0.42 -7.66 5.32
N MET A 70 0.57 -7.44 4.46
CA MET A 70 0.35 -7.07 3.06
C MET A 70 -0.25 -8.21 2.24
N PHE A 71 0.31 -9.42 2.34
CA PHE A 71 -0.21 -10.57 1.61
C PHE A 71 -1.63 -10.92 2.08
N GLU A 72 -1.94 -10.82 3.37
CA GLU A 72 -3.30 -11.00 3.88
C GLU A 72 -4.26 -9.94 3.34
N SER A 73 -3.82 -8.68 3.22
CA SER A 73 -4.62 -7.63 2.57
C SER A 73 -4.94 -7.98 1.10
N TYR A 74 -3.96 -8.52 0.37
CA TYR A 74 -4.17 -9.02 -0.98
C TYR A 74 -5.15 -10.20 -1.02
N TYR A 75 -4.97 -11.20 -0.16
CA TYR A 75 -5.85 -12.37 -0.14
C TYR A 75 -7.28 -12.01 0.25
N TYR A 76 -7.47 -11.07 1.17
CA TYR A 76 -8.78 -10.51 1.48
C TYR A 76 -9.43 -9.90 0.23
N HIS A 77 -8.69 -9.03 -0.47
CA HIS A 77 -9.18 -8.39 -1.69
C HIS A 77 -9.51 -9.40 -2.80
N TRP A 78 -8.63 -10.37 -3.01
CA TRP A 78 -8.84 -11.44 -3.98
C TRP A 78 -10.06 -12.30 -3.65
N ASN A 79 -10.20 -12.74 -2.40
CA ASN A 79 -11.34 -13.54 -1.95
C ASN A 79 -12.65 -12.80 -2.11
N PHE A 80 -12.68 -11.52 -1.73
CA PHE A 80 -13.85 -10.65 -1.90
C PHE A 80 -14.27 -10.55 -3.37
N THR A 81 -13.29 -10.32 -4.26
CA THR A 81 -13.53 -10.22 -5.70
C THR A 81 -13.97 -11.55 -6.31
N TYR A 82 -13.36 -12.66 -5.88
CA TYR A 82 -13.73 -14.01 -6.31
C TYR A 82 -15.18 -14.34 -5.91
N TRP A 83 -15.56 -14.03 -4.67
CA TRP A 83 -16.91 -14.20 -4.16
C TRP A 83 -17.93 -13.35 -4.94
N ALA A 84 -17.64 -12.05 -5.13
CA ALA A 84 -18.49 -11.13 -5.87
C ALA A 84 -18.73 -11.61 -7.31
N LYS A 85 -17.66 -12.08 -7.97
CA LYS A 85 -17.71 -12.60 -9.34
C LYS A 85 -18.51 -13.88 -9.46
N ASN A 86 -18.23 -14.87 -8.61
CA ASN A 86 -18.72 -16.24 -8.82
C ASN A 86 -20.06 -16.51 -8.13
N GLU A 87 -20.27 -15.94 -6.94
CA GLU A 87 -21.50 -16.16 -6.17
C GLU A 87 -22.54 -15.09 -6.44
N LYS A 88 -22.14 -13.82 -6.43
CA LYS A 88 -23.06 -12.68 -6.64
C LYS A 88 -23.24 -12.29 -8.08
N LYS A 89 -22.27 -12.63 -8.95
CA LYS A 89 -22.23 -12.20 -10.35
C LYS A 89 -22.30 -10.67 -10.50
N ASP A 90 -21.74 -9.97 -9.51
CA ASP A 90 -21.75 -8.51 -9.43
C ASP A 90 -20.55 -7.95 -10.21
N ARG A 91 -20.80 -7.55 -11.46
CA ARG A 91 -19.73 -7.10 -12.36
C ARG A 91 -19.17 -5.74 -11.98
N GLU A 92 -20.03 -4.82 -11.52
CA GLU A 92 -19.63 -3.48 -11.13
C GLU A 92 -18.69 -3.55 -9.92
N LEU A 93 -19.01 -4.38 -8.93
CA LEU A 93 -18.15 -4.57 -7.76
C LEU A 93 -16.80 -5.18 -8.11
N VAL A 94 -16.76 -6.12 -9.05
CA VAL A 94 -15.52 -6.75 -9.53
C VAL A 94 -14.65 -5.76 -10.30
N GLU A 95 -15.23 -4.97 -11.20
CA GLU A 95 -14.50 -3.95 -11.96
C GLU A 95 -13.94 -2.86 -11.04
N MET A 96 -14.72 -2.45 -10.03
CA MET A 96 -14.23 -1.54 -9.00
C MET A 96 -13.08 -2.16 -8.20
N ALA A 97 -13.17 -3.44 -7.84
CA ALA A 97 -12.12 -4.14 -7.11
C ALA A 97 -10.80 -4.18 -7.87
N ASP A 98 -10.83 -4.59 -9.14
CA ASP A 98 -9.63 -4.69 -9.96
C ASP A 98 -8.87 -3.36 -10.09
N LEU A 99 -9.56 -2.21 -9.99
CA LEU A 99 -8.96 -0.88 -10.07
C LEU A 99 -8.13 -0.50 -8.83
N TYR A 100 -8.42 -1.05 -7.65
CA TYR A 100 -7.74 -0.66 -6.40
C TYR A 100 -6.77 -1.71 -5.84
N ASN A 101 -6.47 -2.78 -6.58
CA ASN A 101 -5.47 -3.77 -6.15
C ASN A 101 -4.10 -3.10 -5.91
N PRO A 102 -3.60 -3.03 -4.66
CA PRO A 102 -2.38 -2.28 -4.34
C PRO A 102 -1.12 -2.88 -4.97
N PHE A 103 -1.16 -4.15 -5.37
CA PHE A 103 -0.03 -4.83 -6.02
C PHE A 103 -0.04 -4.65 -7.55
N GLY A 104 -1.14 -4.17 -8.14
CA GLY A 104 -1.29 -3.96 -9.59
C GLY A 104 -1.35 -5.24 -10.46
N CYS A 105 -1.15 -6.43 -9.90
CA CYS A 105 -1.31 -7.71 -10.60
C CYS A 105 -1.61 -8.87 -9.63
N ASP A 106 -1.71 -10.09 -10.16
CA ASP A 106 -1.89 -11.30 -9.35
C ASP A 106 -0.56 -11.74 -8.73
N VAL A 107 -0.46 -11.63 -7.41
CA VAL A 107 0.76 -11.95 -6.63
C VAL A 107 0.67 -13.26 -5.86
N ARG A 108 -0.32 -14.13 -6.14
CA ARG A 108 -0.46 -15.43 -5.42
C ARG A 108 0.75 -16.36 -5.56
N GLN A 109 1.56 -16.17 -6.60
CA GLN A 109 2.78 -16.94 -6.84
C GLN A 109 4.05 -16.21 -6.42
N LEU A 110 3.96 -14.97 -5.94
CA LEU A 110 5.08 -14.21 -5.43
C LEU A 110 5.33 -14.67 -3.98
N THR A 111 6.52 -15.21 -3.72
CA THR A 111 6.92 -15.58 -2.37
C THR A 111 7.26 -14.33 -1.55
N ARG A 112 7.27 -14.50 -0.22
CA ARG A 112 7.67 -13.44 0.69
C ARG A 112 9.11 -12.99 0.43
N ASP A 113 10.03 -13.94 0.29
CA ASP A 113 11.45 -13.63 0.14
C ASP A 113 11.70 -12.90 -1.18
N GLU A 114 11.04 -13.31 -2.27
CA GLU A 114 11.07 -12.58 -3.54
C GLU A 114 10.49 -11.16 -3.42
N PHE A 115 9.42 -10.97 -2.63
CA PHE A 115 8.89 -9.64 -2.38
C PHE A 115 9.89 -8.78 -1.60
N VAL A 116 10.54 -9.35 -0.57
CA VAL A 116 11.57 -8.64 0.20
C VAL A 116 12.72 -8.21 -0.70
N ASP A 117 13.18 -9.09 -1.59
CA ASP A 117 14.21 -8.76 -2.57
C ASP A 117 13.78 -7.61 -3.48
N LEU A 118 12.55 -7.65 -4.01
CA LEU A 118 11.99 -6.55 -4.81
C LEU A 118 11.90 -5.25 -4.02
N PHE A 119 11.57 -5.31 -2.74
CA PHE A 119 11.45 -4.13 -1.88
C PHE A 119 12.81 -3.51 -1.59
N LEU A 120 13.81 -4.32 -1.22
CA LEU A 120 15.17 -3.86 -0.98
C LEU A 120 15.80 -3.30 -2.27
N ASP A 121 15.59 -3.95 -3.42
CA ASP A 121 16.03 -3.46 -4.73
C ASP A 121 15.35 -2.13 -5.09
N TYR A 122 14.02 -2.04 -4.88
CA TYR A 122 13.28 -0.79 -5.12
C TYR A 122 13.86 0.37 -4.31
N MET A 123 14.13 0.17 -3.02
CA MET A 123 14.65 1.21 -2.13
C MET A 123 16.13 1.52 -2.29
N SER A 124 16.86 0.70 -3.05
CA SER A 124 18.29 0.91 -3.30
C SER A 124 18.52 2.27 -3.98
N GLY A 125 19.19 3.18 -3.27
CA GLY A 125 19.46 4.55 -3.74
C GLY A 125 18.28 5.53 -3.65
N ARG A 126 17.23 5.21 -2.88
CA ARG A 126 16.03 6.07 -2.66
C ARG A 126 15.89 6.50 -1.20
N GLU A 127 16.96 6.99 -0.60
CA GLU A 127 16.95 7.42 0.81
C GLU A 127 15.98 8.59 1.07
N ASP A 128 15.70 9.40 0.06
CA ASP A 128 14.77 10.52 0.13
C ASP A 128 13.29 10.10 0.19
N GLU A 129 12.96 8.88 -0.24
CA GLU A 129 11.59 8.32 -0.19
C GLU A 129 11.29 7.63 1.17
N MET A 130 12.24 7.59 2.11
CA MET A 130 12.12 6.79 3.36
C MET A 130 10.97 7.18 4.29
N GLU A 131 10.51 8.43 4.23
CA GLU A 131 9.36 8.92 5.00
C GLU A 131 8.02 8.71 4.27
N ASP A 132 8.05 8.28 3.01
CA ASP A 132 6.84 8.02 2.25
C ASP A 132 6.07 6.82 2.81
N SER A 133 4.80 6.73 2.41
CA SER A 133 3.95 5.60 2.76
C SER A 133 4.48 4.31 2.15
N PHE A 134 4.77 3.33 3.01
CA PHE A 134 5.08 1.97 2.55
C PHE A 134 3.94 1.37 1.72
N PHE A 135 2.69 1.51 2.20
CA PHE A 135 1.52 0.95 1.53
C PHE A 135 1.29 1.52 0.12
N ASN A 136 1.45 2.84 -0.06
CA ASN A 136 1.27 3.47 -1.37
C ASN A 136 2.40 3.14 -2.35
N THR A 137 3.49 2.55 -1.86
CA THR A 137 4.68 2.20 -2.65
C THR A 137 4.66 0.75 -3.16
N ILE A 138 3.77 -0.09 -2.62
CA ILE A 138 3.63 -1.51 -2.98
C ILE A 138 3.52 -1.71 -4.50
N HIS A 139 2.71 -0.89 -5.18
CA HIS A 139 2.52 -0.98 -6.63
C HIS A 139 3.84 -0.79 -7.41
N TYR A 140 4.73 0.08 -6.93
CA TYR A 140 6.01 0.35 -7.57
C TYR A 140 7.01 -0.78 -7.31
N ILE A 141 7.01 -1.32 -6.08
CA ILE A 141 7.83 -2.48 -5.68
C ILE A 141 7.51 -3.70 -6.55
N THR A 142 6.23 -4.00 -6.78
CA THR A 142 5.79 -5.20 -7.51
C THR A 142 5.85 -5.06 -9.03
N LYS A 143 6.08 -3.85 -9.53
CA LYS A 143 6.06 -3.53 -10.96
C LYS A 143 6.97 -4.42 -11.82
N PRO A 144 8.21 -4.77 -11.42
CA PRO A 144 9.05 -5.69 -12.18
C PRO A 144 8.41 -7.08 -12.31
N TYR A 145 7.93 -7.65 -11.20
CA TYR A 145 7.25 -8.94 -11.19
C TYR A 145 5.99 -8.93 -12.08
N CYS A 146 5.15 -7.90 -11.94
CA CYS A 146 3.93 -7.78 -12.75
C CYS A 146 4.23 -7.69 -14.27
N ARG A 147 5.34 -7.05 -14.66
CA ARG A 147 5.79 -7.02 -16.06
C ARG A 147 6.22 -8.41 -16.55
N GLN A 148 6.95 -9.17 -15.74
CA GLN A 148 7.35 -10.53 -16.09
C GLN A 148 6.13 -11.44 -16.27
N LEU A 149 5.16 -11.37 -15.35
CA LEU A 149 3.91 -12.12 -15.44
C LEU A 149 3.09 -11.76 -16.69
N LYS A 150 3.10 -10.49 -17.11
CA LYS A 150 2.45 -10.07 -18.35
C LYS A 150 3.16 -10.64 -19.58
N ASN A 151 4.49 -10.58 -19.60
CA ASN A 151 5.28 -11.05 -20.74
C ASN A 151 5.18 -12.57 -20.92
N SER A 152 5.20 -13.35 -19.83
CA SER A 152 5.03 -14.81 -19.89
C SER A 152 3.66 -15.21 -20.43
N LYS A 153 2.60 -14.47 -20.09
CA LYS A 153 1.27 -14.66 -20.67
C LYS A 153 1.25 -14.37 -22.17
N VAL A 154 1.91 -13.30 -22.63
CA VAL A 154 1.99 -12.97 -24.06
C VAL A 154 2.74 -14.06 -24.85
N GLU A 155 3.84 -14.58 -24.30
CA GLU A 155 4.61 -15.66 -24.93
C GLU A 155 3.78 -16.94 -25.06
N PHE A 156 3.01 -17.31 -24.02
CA PHE A 156 2.07 -18.43 -24.08
C PHE A 156 1.02 -18.29 -25.19
N TYR A 157 0.41 -17.10 -25.36
CA TYR A 157 -0.57 -16.88 -26.44
C TYR A 157 0.06 -16.97 -27.83
N LEU A 158 1.30 -16.49 -28.00
CA LEU A 158 2.04 -16.60 -29.27
C LEU A 158 2.45 -18.05 -29.59
N GLU A 159 2.68 -18.90 -28.58
CA GLU A 159 2.89 -20.33 -28.79
C GLU A 159 1.58 -21.05 -29.14
N GLU A 160 0.49 -20.77 -28.44
CA GLU A 160 -0.81 -21.39 -28.69
C GLU A 160 -1.34 -21.07 -30.11
N ASP A 161 -1.16 -19.84 -30.58
CA ASP A 161 -1.51 -19.43 -31.94
C ASP A 161 -0.60 -20.11 -33.00
N ARG A 162 0.68 -20.31 -32.69
CA ARG A 162 1.59 -21.08 -33.57
C ARG A 162 1.17 -22.54 -33.68
N TYR A 163 0.68 -23.15 -32.60
CA TYR A 163 0.15 -24.52 -32.65
C TYR A 163 -1.18 -24.63 -33.39
N LYS A 164 -2.08 -23.63 -33.27
CA LYS A 164 -3.34 -23.60 -34.04
C LYS A 164 -3.13 -23.35 -35.54
N SER A 165 -2.05 -22.64 -35.93
CA SER A 165 -1.70 -22.40 -37.34
C SER A 165 -1.09 -23.60 -38.08
N LYS A 166 -0.77 -24.69 -37.37
CA LYS A 166 -0.16 -25.92 -37.93
C LYS A 166 -1.13 -27.12 -38.01
N SER A 167 -2.42 -26.92 -37.74
CA SER A 167 -3.47 -27.95 -37.87
C SER A 167 -4.28 -27.78 -39.14
#